data_AF-A0A7K6U3N2-F1
#
_entry.id   AF-A0A7K6U3N2-F1
#
_cell.length_a   1.000
_cell.length_b   1.000
_cell.length_c   1.000
_cell.angle_alpha   90.00
_cell.angle_beta   90.00
_cell.angle_gamma   90.00
#
_symmetry.space_group_name_H-M   'P 1'
#
loop_
_entity.id
_entity.type
_entity.pdbx_description
1 polymer ?
#
loop_
_entity_poly.entity_id
_entity_poly.type
_entity_poly.pdbx_seq_one_letter_code
_entity_poly.pdbx_strand_id
1 'polypeptide(L)'
;GQGGLSPAEVADAMLDAIVEFASKKSVQHLKKIKIVIFQTDMLRDFYKSMKKREKSDSSTTDSWVSLVKSFFWGKKEPTEKKKAVVLEKKVDLATFQICGESKRNVDATESWINDLILKEQLEISTSDKLIEYFDEKQIDALADLQRRKRVTIQLENKLSPPQIKISGISRDVSFVYMEVQKMIQKMKDTEEEQFKAELVYKLVEWRYPISNDSFVAFDKLTNMQLECAKIAKTPHLTVKINGKNYKVDLNTLQANDDQGKTVNIQRVPKNEGKL
;
A
#
# COMPACT_ATOMS: atom_id res chain seq x y z
N GLY A 1 38.63 -13.14 5.37
CA GLY A 1 38.99 -13.44 3.96
C GLY A 1 40.42 -13.93 3.88
N GLN A 2 40.97 -14.27 2.70
CA GLN A 2 42.30 -14.90 2.51
C GLN A 2 43.50 -14.23 3.22
N GLY A 3 43.33 -13.03 3.82
CA GLY A 3 44.31 -12.36 4.67
C GLY A 3 44.22 -12.63 6.18
N GLY A 4 43.46 -13.64 6.65
CA GLY A 4 43.46 -14.08 8.06
C GLY A 4 42.70 -13.20 9.06
N LEU A 5 42.14 -12.06 8.63
CA LEU A 5 41.38 -11.14 9.48
C LEU A 5 39.95 -11.63 9.75
N SER A 6 39.43 -11.31 10.94
CA SER A 6 38.05 -11.58 11.33
C SER A 6 37.05 -10.75 10.51
N PRO A 7 35.81 -11.22 10.32
CA PRO A 7 34.75 -10.48 9.63
C PRO A 7 34.54 -9.05 10.15
N ALA A 8 34.66 -8.85 11.46
CA ALA A 8 34.51 -7.55 12.11
C ALA A 8 35.67 -6.61 11.79
N GLU A 9 36.92 -7.09 11.84
CA GLU A 9 38.10 -6.29 11.49
C GLU A 9 38.08 -5.85 10.03
N VAL A 10 37.64 -6.73 9.12
CA VAL A 10 37.50 -6.39 7.71
C VAL A 10 36.39 -5.34 7.51
N ALA A 11 35.27 -5.46 8.22
CA ALA A 11 34.19 -4.47 8.18
C ALA A 11 34.66 -3.10 8.69
N ASP A 12 35.40 -3.08 9.79
CA ASP A 12 35.95 -1.84 10.34
C ASP A 12 36.96 -1.22 9.38
N ALA A 13 37.90 -1.99 8.84
CA ALA A 13 38.88 -1.50 7.86
C ALA A 13 38.21 -0.91 6.60
N MET A 14 37.15 -1.54 6.08
CA MET A 14 36.40 -1.02 4.93
C MET A 14 35.71 0.32 5.26
N LEU A 15 35.13 0.45 6.45
CA LEU A 15 34.49 1.68 6.90
C LEU A 15 35.52 2.78 7.20
N ASP A 16 36.67 2.42 7.77
CA ASP A 16 37.79 3.34 8.04
C ASP A 16 38.38 3.90 6.74
N ALA A 17 38.55 3.06 5.71
CA ALA A 17 39.00 3.52 4.40
C ALA A 17 38.04 4.55 3.78
N ILE A 18 36.73 4.38 3.98
CA ILE A 18 35.72 5.35 3.51
C ILE A 18 35.82 6.65 4.30
N VAL A 19 36.00 6.56 5.63
CA VAL A 19 36.20 7.73 6.49
C VAL A 19 37.47 8.48 6.11
N GLU A 20 38.59 7.78 5.92
CA GLU A 20 39.85 8.35 5.48
C GLU A 20 39.70 9.04 4.11
N PHE A 21 39.05 8.37 3.16
CA PHE A 21 38.77 8.92 1.84
C PHE A 21 37.91 10.20 1.92
N ALA A 22 36.83 10.19 2.70
CA ALA A 22 35.93 11.33 2.88
C ALA A 22 36.57 12.50 3.63
N SER A 23 37.55 12.22 4.51
CA SER A 23 38.28 13.25 5.27
C SER A 23 39.24 14.09 4.41
N LYS A 24 39.57 13.63 3.19
CA LYS A 24 40.45 14.35 2.27
C LYS A 24 39.64 15.46 1.57
N LYS A 25 40.18 16.69 1.60
CA LYS A 25 39.48 17.98 1.33
C LYS A 25 38.93 18.22 -0.10
N SER A 26 38.74 17.22 -0.94
CA SER A 26 38.36 17.44 -2.34
C SER A 26 37.60 16.31 -3.04
N VAL A 27 36.64 15.66 -2.35
CA VAL A 27 35.76 14.69 -3.03
C VAL A 27 34.67 15.43 -3.84
N GLN A 28 35.00 15.90 -5.04
CA GLN A 28 34.07 16.70 -5.88
C GLN A 28 33.13 15.87 -6.77
N HIS A 29 33.48 14.61 -7.06
CA HIS A 29 32.78 13.83 -8.09
C HIS A 29 32.24 12.46 -7.63
N LEU A 30 32.65 11.95 -6.46
CA LEU A 30 32.17 10.65 -5.97
C LEU A 30 30.84 10.83 -5.21
N LYS A 31 29.74 10.39 -5.84
CA LYS A 31 28.39 10.51 -5.27
C LYS A 31 27.89 9.27 -4.53
N LYS A 32 28.47 8.09 -4.80
CA LYS A 32 27.97 6.81 -4.25
C LYS A 32 29.07 5.77 -4.13
N ILE A 33 29.15 5.13 -2.96
CA ILE A 33 29.97 3.95 -2.71
C ILE A 33 29.03 2.77 -2.49
N LYS A 34 29.27 1.65 -3.19
CA LYS A 34 28.54 0.38 -3.00
C LYS A 34 29.53 -0.66 -2.50
N ILE A 35 29.27 -1.23 -1.33
CA ILE A 35 30.04 -2.34 -0.78
C ILE A 35 29.23 -3.61 -1.03
N VAL A 36 29.85 -4.61 -1.66
CA VAL A 36 29.23 -5.91 -1.93
C VAL A 36 29.86 -6.94 -0.99
N ILE A 37 29.01 -7.53 -0.15
CA ILE A 37 29.42 -8.56 0.82
C ILE A 37 28.96 -9.91 0.26
N PHE A 38 29.91 -10.75 -0.11
CA PHE A 38 29.62 -12.05 -0.76
C PHE A 38 29.38 -13.19 0.24
N GLN A 39 29.74 -12.99 1.51
CA GLN A 39 29.61 -13.99 2.57
C GLN A 39 28.50 -13.58 3.54
N THR A 40 27.42 -14.37 3.60
CA THR A 40 26.25 -14.08 4.45
C THR A 40 26.61 -13.91 5.92
N ASP A 41 27.55 -14.72 6.42
CA ASP A 41 27.97 -14.69 7.83
C ASP A 41 28.71 -13.39 8.19
N MET A 42 29.33 -12.74 7.20
CA MET A 42 30.02 -11.46 7.36
C MET A 42 29.05 -10.28 7.41
N LEU A 43 27.83 -10.44 6.90
CA LEU A 43 26.81 -9.38 6.84
C LEU A 43 26.43 -8.88 8.24
N ARG A 44 26.31 -9.81 9.20
CA ARG A 44 25.94 -9.49 10.59
C ARG A 44 26.99 -8.62 11.26
N ASP A 45 28.25 -9.00 11.14
CA ASP A 45 29.36 -8.30 11.77
C ASP A 45 29.60 -6.94 11.09
N PHE A 46 29.43 -6.87 9.77
CA PHE A 46 29.44 -5.61 9.03
C PHE A 46 28.36 -4.62 9.50
N TYR A 47 27.13 -5.11 9.67
CA TYR A 47 26.03 -4.29 10.18
C TYR A 47 26.26 -3.84 11.63
N LYS A 48 26.87 -4.68 12.46
CA LYS A 48 27.24 -4.36 13.84
C LYS A 48 28.30 -3.25 13.89
N SER A 49 29.34 -3.33 13.05
CA SER A 49 30.36 -2.29 12.93
C SER A 49 29.78 -0.96 12.44
N MET A 50 28.85 -0.99 11.47
CA MET A 50 28.15 0.21 11.01
C MET A 50 27.34 0.88 12.14
N LYS A 51 26.57 0.09 12.90
CA LYS A 51 25.79 0.60 14.04
C LYS A 51 26.64 1.13 15.20
N LYS A 52 27.82 0.54 15.44
CA LYS A 52 28.73 0.99 16.49
C LYS A 52 29.19 2.43 16.23
N ARG A 53 29.45 2.76 14.96
CA ARG A 53 29.89 4.09 14.50
C ARG A 53 28.76 5.12 14.44
N GLU A 54 27.51 4.66 14.41
CA GLU A 54 26.31 5.51 14.55
C GLU A 54 26.09 5.98 16.00
N LYS A 55 26.51 5.18 16.99
CA LYS A 55 26.23 5.41 18.42
C LYS A 55 27.37 6.08 19.19
N SER A 56 28.53 6.32 18.60
CA SER A 56 29.65 7.01 19.24
C SER A 56 29.43 8.53 19.22
N ASP A 57 28.50 9.00 20.04
CA ASP A 57 28.37 10.40 20.44
C ASP A 57 29.43 10.69 21.53
N SER A 58 30.65 11.09 21.13
CA SER A 58 31.59 11.70 22.07
C SER A 58 32.50 12.72 21.37
N SER A 59 32.10 13.99 21.51
CA SER A 59 32.95 15.18 21.69
C SER A 59 34.24 15.28 20.86
N THR A 60 34.13 15.73 19.60
CA THR A 60 35.04 16.73 18.95
C THR A 60 34.82 16.93 17.43
N THR A 61 33.71 16.50 16.82
CA THR A 61 33.54 16.65 15.36
C THR A 61 32.09 16.90 14.91
N ASP A 62 31.52 18.03 15.34
CA ASP A 62 30.17 18.49 14.92
C ASP A 62 30.02 18.67 13.38
N SER A 63 31.13 18.82 12.65
CA SER A 63 31.12 18.91 11.18
C SER A 63 31.01 17.55 10.47
N TRP A 64 31.23 16.42 11.15
CA TRP A 64 31.38 15.11 10.48
C TRP A 64 30.14 14.25 10.62
N VAL A 65 29.48 14.31 11.78
CA VAL A 65 28.14 13.75 11.98
C VAL A 65 27.13 14.37 11.02
N SER A 66 27.30 15.64 10.64
CA SER A 66 26.44 16.34 9.68
C SER A 66 26.71 15.96 8.23
N LEU A 67 27.94 15.61 7.85
CA LEU A 67 28.24 15.06 6.52
C LEU A 67 27.69 13.64 6.36
N VAL A 68 27.85 12.78 7.38
CA VAL A 68 27.23 11.44 7.35
C VAL A 68 25.71 11.54 7.48
N LYS A 69 25.17 12.40 8.36
CA LYS A 69 23.71 12.64 8.42
C LYS A 69 23.15 13.30 7.15
N SER A 70 23.88 14.10 6.40
CA SER A 70 23.37 14.68 5.13
C SER A 70 23.52 13.73 3.94
N PHE A 71 24.61 12.96 3.89
CA PHE A 71 24.83 11.97 2.83
C PHE A 71 23.94 10.72 2.99
N PHE A 72 23.56 10.39 4.23
CA PHE A 72 22.65 9.27 4.52
C PHE A 72 21.21 9.71 4.87
N TRP A 73 20.98 10.98 5.21
CA TRP A 73 19.70 11.47 5.76
C TRP A 73 19.35 12.92 5.32
N GLY A 74 19.41 13.19 4.01
CA GLY A 74 18.70 14.33 3.43
C GLY A 74 17.18 14.16 3.59
N LYS A 75 16.55 15.01 4.41
CA LYS A 75 15.17 14.91 4.91
C LYS A 75 14.08 14.98 3.82
N LYS A 76 13.17 14.00 3.88
CA LYS A 76 11.74 14.21 4.23
C LYS A 76 11.35 13.10 5.21
N GLU A 77 10.75 13.42 6.35
CA GLU A 77 9.78 12.48 6.91
C GLU A 77 8.59 12.49 5.94
N PRO A 78 8.20 11.31 5.43
CA PRO A 78 7.06 10.63 6.05
C PRO A 78 7.16 9.09 6.05
N THR A 79 6.25 8.54 6.84
CA THR A 79 5.71 7.17 6.84
C THR A 79 6.65 6.03 7.19
N GLU A 80 6.22 5.27 8.21
CA GLU A 80 6.64 3.92 8.51
C GLU A 80 7.02 3.19 7.21
N LYS A 81 8.26 2.68 7.15
CA LYS A 81 8.65 1.77 6.08
C LYS A 81 7.73 0.56 6.16
N LYS A 82 6.59 0.60 5.43
CA LYS A 82 5.78 -0.58 5.15
C LYS A 82 6.77 -1.62 4.63
N LYS A 83 6.97 -2.67 5.43
CA LYS A 83 7.80 -3.81 5.06
C LYS A 83 7.37 -4.21 3.65
N ALA A 84 8.33 -4.57 2.78
CA ALA A 84 7.96 -5.25 1.56
C ALA A 84 7.14 -6.47 1.99
N VAL A 85 5.82 -6.41 1.79
CA VAL A 85 4.92 -7.50 2.15
C VAL A 85 5.11 -8.53 1.05
N VAL A 86 6.15 -9.33 1.21
CA VAL A 86 6.27 -10.59 0.48
C VAL A 86 5.34 -11.54 1.19
N LEU A 87 4.16 -11.75 0.61
CA LEU A 87 3.22 -12.75 1.12
C LEU A 87 3.92 -14.12 1.05
N GLU A 88 3.91 -14.85 2.16
CA GLU A 88 4.75 -16.03 2.42
C GLU A 88 4.75 -17.02 1.23
N LYS A 89 5.95 -17.31 0.68
CA LYS A 89 6.11 -18.22 -0.45
C LYS A 89 6.23 -19.66 0.06
N LYS A 90 5.10 -20.37 0.17
CA LYS A 90 5.10 -21.83 0.37
C LYS A 90 5.14 -22.51 -0.99
N VAL A 91 6.19 -23.32 -1.22
CA VAL A 91 6.32 -24.15 -2.41
C VAL A 91 6.07 -25.59 -2.00
N ASP A 92 4.96 -26.16 -2.47
CA ASP A 92 4.69 -27.58 -2.32
C ASP A 92 5.50 -28.33 -3.39
N LEU A 93 6.50 -29.11 -2.97
CA LEU A 93 7.34 -29.87 -3.89
C LEU A 93 6.57 -31.11 -4.37
N ALA A 94 6.42 -31.24 -5.69
CA ALA A 94 5.96 -32.48 -6.31
C ALA A 94 7.15 -33.19 -6.98
N THR A 95 7.27 -34.50 -6.77
CA THR A 95 8.30 -35.32 -7.39
C THR A 95 7.65 -36.27 -8.40
N PHE A 96 8.11 -36.23 -9.64
CA PHE A 96 7.71 -37.15 -10.70
C PHE A 96 8.82 -38.17 -10.92
N GLN A 97 8.48 -39.45 -10.95
CA GLN A 97 9.39 -40.52 -11.36
C GLN A 97 8.98 -40.99 -12.75
N ILE A 98 9.89 -40.89 -13.71
CA ILE A 98 9.65 -41.25 -15.10
C ILE A 98 10.44 -42.52 -15.40
N CYS A 99 9.75 -43.59 -15.81
CA CYS A 99 10.36 -44.85 -16.23
C CYS A 99 9.95 -45.13 -17.67
N GLY A 100 10.91 -45.54 -18.51
CA GLY A 100 10.65 -45.83 -19.92
C GLY A 100 11.68 -46.81 -20.48
N GLU A 101 11.32 -47.43 -21.60
CA GLU A 101 12.12 -48.49 -22.26
C GLU A 101 13.49 -48.01 -22.77
N SER A 102 13.67 -46.70 -22.96
CA SER A 102 14.94 -46.10 -23.35
C SER A 102 15.11 -44.71 -22.74
N LYS A 103 16.38 -44.27 -22.58
CA LYS A 103 16.71 -42.91 -22.14
C LYS A 103 16.03 -41.84 -23.02
N ARG A 104 16.00 -42.05 -24.33
CA ARG A 104 15.35 -41.14 -25.27
C ARG A 104 13.86 -40.93 -24.96
N ASN A 105 13.15 -41.99 -24.57
CA ASN A 105 11.73 -41.89 -24.21
C ASN A 105 11.53 -41.16 -22.89
N VAL A 106 12.42 -41.38 -21.92
CA VAL A 106 12.42 -40.67 -20.62
C VAL A 106 12.66 -39.18 -20.84
N ASP A 107 13.72 -38.82 -21.55
CA ASP A 107 14.10 -37.42 -21.83
C ASP A 107 12.98 -36.68 -22.61
N ALA A 108 12.37 -37.35 -23.60
CA ALA A 108 11.25 -36.78 -24.35
C ALA A 108 10.01 -36.54 -23.47
N THR A 109 9.71 -37.46 -22.55
CA THR A 109 8.59 -37.34 -21.61
C THR A 109 8.84 -36.23 -20.59
N GLU A 110 10.06 -36.12 -20.05
CA GLU A 110 10.47 -35.04 -19.16
C GLU A 110 10.31 -33.67 -19.85
N SER A 111 10.80 -33.54 -21.08
CA SER A 111 10.66 -32.30 -21.85
C SER A 111 9.19 -31.94 -22.10
N TRP A 112 8.34 -32.93 -22.40
CA TRP A 112 6.92 -32.71 -22.63
C TRP A 112 6.20 -32.24 -21.35
N ILE A 113 6.48 -32.85 -20.20
CA ILE A 113 5.92 -32.43 -18.91
C ILE A 113 6.38 -31.00 -18.57
N ASN A 114 7.66 -30.70 -18.73
CA ASN A 114 8.20 -29.37 -18.47
C ASN A 114 7.55 -28.31 -19.37
N ASP A 115 7.38 -28.60 -20.67
CA ASP A 115 6.71 -27.70 -21.62
C ASP A 115 5.25 -27.45 -21.22
N LEU A 116 4.51 -28.49 -20.81
CA LEU A 116 3.14 -28.35 -20.31
C LEU A 116 3.07 -27.49 -19.05
N ILE A 117 3.97 -27.72 -18.08
CA ILE A 117 4.01 -26.93 -16.84
C ILE A 117 4.29 -25.47 -17.17
N LEU A 118 5.28 -25.19 -18.02
CA LEU A 118 5.66 -23.82 -18.38
C LEU A 118 4.56 -23.09 -19.15
N LYS A 119 3.83 -23.79 -20.04
CA LYS A 119 2.69 -23.23 -20.79
C LYS A 119 1.51 -22.85 -19.91
N GLU A 120 1.31 -23.55 -18.80
CA GLU A 120 0.23 -23.26 -17.85
C GLU A 120 0.61 -22.19 -16.82
N GLN A 121 1.89 -21.79 -16.72
CA GLN A 121 2.32 -20.70 -15.86
C GLN A 121 2.06 -19.35 -16.52
N LEU A 122 1.59 -18.39 -15.73
CA LEU A 122 1.32 -17.03 -16.14
C LEU A 122 1.83 -16.07 -15.07
N GLU A 123 2.35 -14.94 -15.52
CA GLU A 123 2.70 -13.82 -14.68
C GLU A 123 2.05 -12.55 -15.23
N ILE A 124 1.21 -11.90 -14.42
CA ILE A 124 0.58 -10.62 -14.76
C ILE A 124 0.93 -9.62 -13.68
N SER A 125 1.11 -8.37 -14.08
CA SER A 125 1.34 -7.27 -13.14
C SER A 125 0.37 -6.13 -13.38
N THR A 126 0.01 -5.41 -12.31
CA THR A 126 -0.79 -4.18 -12.37
C THR A 126 -0.11 -3.07 -11.59
N SER A 127 -0.18 -1.84 -12.11
CA SER A 127 0.42 -0.67 -11.48
C SER A 127 -0.62 0.44 -11.32
N ASP A 128 -0.72 0.97 -10.11
CA ASP A 128 -1.62 2.05 -9.76
C ASP A 128 -1.08 2.78 -8.53
N LYS A 129 -1.23 4.11 -8.48
CA LYS A 129 -0.78 4.93 -7.34
C LYS A 129 -1.50 4.54 -6.06
N LEU A 130 -2.75 4.09 -6.15
CA LEU A 130 -3.55 3.74 -4.99
C LEU A 130 -3.04 2.50 -4.24
N ILE A 131 -2.21 1.68 -4.88
CA ILE A 131 -1.59 0.50 -4.24
C ILE A 131 -0.75 0.91 -3.02
N GLU A 132 -0.17 2.11 -3.01
CA GLU A 132 0.57 2.64 -1.86
C GLU A 132 -0.30 2.73 -0.58
N TYR A 133 -1.59 2.99 -0.77
CA TYR A 133 -2.57 3.22 0.29
C TYR A 133 -3.31 1.97 0.73
N PHE A 134 -2.94 0.77 0.24
CA PHE A 134 -3.52 -0.47 0.74
C PHE A 134 -3.30 -0.57 2.27
N ASP A 135 -4.41 -0.73 2.99
CA ASP A 135 -4.51 -0.92 4.42
C ASP A 135 -4.47 -2.43 4.78
N GLU A 136 -4.54 -2.73 6.07
CA GLU A 136 -4.52 -4.11 6.58
C GLU A 136 -5.61 -4.99 5.95
N LYS A 137 -6.81 -4.47 5.68
CA LYS A 137 -7.89 -5.24 5.08
C LYS A 137 -7.56 -5.64 3.64
N GLN A 138 -6.99 -4.74 2.85
CA GLN A 138 -6.58 -5.11 1.49
C GLN A 138 -5.39 -6.08 1.51
N ILE A 139 -4.42 -5.89 2.41
CA ILE A 139 -3.28 -6.80 2.55
C ILE A 139 -3.74 -8.21 2.98
N ASP A 140 -4.65 -8.31 3.94
CA ASP A 140 -5.23 -9.58 4.39
C ASP A 140 -6.03 -10.27 3.28
N ALA A 141 -6.78 -9.48 2.48
CA ALA A 141 -7.50 -10.00 1.33
C ALA A 141 -6.55 -10.57 0.26
N LEU A 142 -5.42 -9.90 -0.01
CA LEU A 142 -4.39 -10.42 -0.90
C LEU A 142 -3.74 -11.70 -0.34
N ALA A 143 -3.46 -11.76 0.96
CA ALA A 143 -2.92 -12.94 1.62
C ALA A 143 -3.87 -14.14 1.53
N ASP A 144 -5.17 -13.91 1.73
CA ASP A 144 -6.20 -14.93 1.58
C ASP A 144 -6.34 -15.40 0.12
N LEU A 145 -6.34 -14.49 -0.85
CA LEU A 145 -6.34 -14.83 -2.28
C LEU A 145 -5.12 -15.67 -2.64
N GLN A 146 -3.93 -15.29 -2.16
CA GLN A 146 -2.70 -16.05 -2.37
C GLN A 146 -2.86 -17.50 -1.92
N ARG A 147 -3.33 -17.70 -0.68
CA ARG A 147 -3.50 -19.03 -0.08
C ARG A 147 -4.57 -19.85 -0.81
N ARG A 148 -5.74 -19.27 -1.08
CA ARG A 148 -6.87 -20.00 -1.71
C ARG A 148 -6.62 -20.36 -3.16
N LYS A 149 -5.87 -19.53 -3.88
CA LYS A 149 -5.60 -19.70 -5.32
C LYS A 149 -4.21 -20.24 -5.63
N ARG A 150 -3.40 -20.52 -4.59
CA ARG A 150 -2.03 -21.04 -4.73
C ARG A 150 -1.18 -20.26 -5.74
N VAL A 151 -1.39 -18.94 -5.80
CA VAL A 151 -0.58 -18.03 -6.60
C VAL A 151 0.53 -17.44 -5.73
N THR A 152 1.48 -16.74 -6.33
CA THR A 152 2.42 -15.86 -5.65
C THR A 152 2.03 -14.42 -5.96
N ILE A 153 1.83 -13.60 -4.93
CA ILE A 153 1.52 -12.18 -5.04
C ILE A 153 2.67 -11.39 -4.41
N GLN A 154 3.25 -10.47 -5.17
CA GLN A 154 4.35 -9.61 -4.73
C GLN A 154 3.94 -8.15 -4.83
N LEU A 155 4.09 -7.40 -3.73
CA LEU A 155 3.87 -5.96 -3.70
C LEU A 155 5.21 -5.23 -3.87
N GLU A 156 5.38 -4.57 -5.00
CA GLU A 156 6.56 -3.80 -5.36
C GLU A 156 6.36 -2.30 -5.04
N ASN A 157 6.30 -1.98 -3.76
CA ASN A 157 6.07 -0.61 -3.26
C ASN A 157 7.24 0.37 -3.51
N LYS A 158 8.37 -0.12 -4.03
CA LYS A 158 9.53 0.73 -4.37
C LYS A 158 9.41 1.33 -5.77
N LEU A 159 8.47 0.84 -6.59
CA LEU A 159 8.18 1.39 -7.90
C LEU A 159 7.24 2.59 -7.78
N SER A 160 7.28 3.48 -8.78
CA SER A 160 6.39 4.64 -8.88
C SER A 160 5.80 4.68 -10.29
N PRO A 161 4.52 4.28 -10.49
CA PRO A 161 3.58 3.85 -9.45
C PRO A 161 3.96 2.47 -8.85
N PRO A 162 3.54 2.16 -7.62
CA PRO A 162 3.68 0.82 -7.07
C PRO A 162 3.05 -0.23 -7.98
N GLN A 163 3.51 -1.48 -7.85
CA GLN A 163 3.05 -2.59 -8.69
C GLN A 163 2.69 -3.81 -7.84
N ILE A 164 1.63 -4.52 -8.24
CA ILE A 164 1.33 -5.87 -7.75
C ILE A 164 1.63 -6.84 -8.88
N LYS A 165 2.52 -7.80 -8.61
CA LYS A 165 2.87 -8.90 -9.50
C LYS A 165 2.22 -10.19 -9.02
N ILE A 166 1.60 -10.93 -9.92
CA ILE A 166 0.86 -12.17 -9.65
C ILE A 166 1.41 -13.25 -10.56
N SER A 167 1.92 -14.34 -9.99
CA SER A 167 2.52 -15.45 -10.74
C SER A 167 1.91 -16.79 -10.28
N GLY A 168 1.65 -17.72 -11.21
CA GLY A 168 1.06 -19.02 -10.92
C GLY A 168 0.35 -19.63 -12.12
N ILE A 169 -0.58 -20.56 -11.89
CA ILE A 169 -1.36 -21.17 -12.98
C ILE A 169 -2.30 -20.13 -13.61
N SER A 170 -2.35 -20.10 -14.93
CA SER A 170 -3.10 -19.15 -15.77
C SER A 170 -4.50 -18.81 -15.24
N ARG A 171 -5.35 -19.82 -15.02
CA ARG A 171 -6.74 -19.65 -14.53
C ARG A 171 -6.82 -18.90 -13.19
N ASP A 172 -5.95 -19.27 -12.26
CA ASP A 172 -5.96 -18.71 -10.91
C ASP A 172 -5.33 -17.32 -10.89
N VAL A 173 -4.28 -17.08 -11.69
CA VAL A 173 -3.69 -15.75 -11.89
C VAL A 173 -4.72 -14.79 -12.49
N SER A 174 -5.45 -15.18 -13.53
CA SER A 174 -6.49 -14.34 -14.13
C SER A 174 -7.59 -13.99 -13.13
N PHE A 175 -8.03 -14.96 -12.31
CA PHE A 175 -9.04 -14.70 -11.27
C PHE A 175 -8.54 -13.68 -10.24
N VAL A 176 -7.33 -13.90 -9.69
CA VAL A 176 -6.74 -13.02 -8.68
C VAL A 176 -6.53 -11.62 -9.25
N TYR A 177 -6.06 -11.52 -10.50
CA TYR A 177 -5.91 -10.24 -11.18
C TYR A 177 -7.23 -9.45 -11.22
N MET A 178 -8.34 -10.10 -11.56
CA MET A 178 -9.66 -9.44 -11.56
C MET A 178 -10.08 -8.97 -10.16
N GLU A 179 -9.81 -9.75 -9.12
CA GLU A 179 -10.10 -9.33 -7.74
C GLU A 179 -9.24 -8.13 -7.30
N VAL A 180 -7.95 -8.11 -7.67
CA VAL A 180 -7.08 -6.95 -7.43
C VAL A 180 -7.58 -5.70 -8.16
N GLN A 181 -7.98 -5.83 -9.43
CA GLN A 181 -8.57 -4.71 -10.18
C GLN A 181 -9.83 -4.17 -9.49
N LYS A 182 -10.71 -5.04 -8.99
CA LYS A 182 -11.91 -4.63 -8.24
C LYS A 182 -11.56 -3.87 -6.96
N MET A 183 -10.52 -4.30 -6.22
CA MET A 183 -10.06 -3.57 -5.02
C MET A 183 -9.59 -2.16 -5.37
N ILE A 184 -8.77 -2.02 -6.41
CA ILE A 184 -8.28 -0.72 -6.87
C ILE A 184 -9.45 0.16 -7.34
N GLN A 185 -10.37 -0.39 -8.13
CA GLN A 185 -11.53 0.34 -8.63
C GLN A 185 -12.41 0.84 -7.47
N LYS A 186 -12.69 0.00 -6.47
CA LYS A 186 -13.48 0.40 -5.31
C LYS A 186 -12.87 1.58 -4.55
N MET A 187 -11.53 1.64 -4.46
CA MET A 187 -10.86 2.79 -3.84
C MET A 187 -10.99 4.05 -4.70
N LYS A 188 -10.86 3.95 -6.02
CA LYS A 188 -11.11 5.08 -6.95
C LYS A 188 -12.51 5.63 -6.77
N ASP A 189 -13.50 4.74 -6.78
CA ASP A 189 -14.91 5.12 -6.62
C ASP A 189 -15.14 5.81 -5.27
N THR A 190 -14.49 5.32 -4.20
CA THR A 190 -14.58 5.92 -2.86
C THR A 190 -13.94 7.31 -2.81
N GLU A 191 -12.75 7.49 -3.39
CA GLU A 191 -12.06 8.79 -3.45
C GLU A 191 -12.88 9.81 -4.26
N GLU A 192 -13.42 9.38 -5.41
CA GLU A 192 -14.29 10.21 -6.23
C GLU A 192 -15.58 10.60 -5.49
N GLU A 193 -16.21 9.66 -4.78
CA GLU A 193 -17.40 9.92 -3.98
C GLU A 193 -17.10 10.92 -2.85
N GLN A 194 -15.99 10.75 -2.13
CA GLN A 194 -15.55 11.69 -1.10
C GLN A 194 -15.30 13.08 -1.68
N PHE A 195 -14.61 13.18 -2.82
CA PHE A 195 -14.35 14.44 -3.48
C PHE A 195 -15.65 15.15 -3.91
N LYS A 196 -16.61 14.41 -4.49
CA LYS A 196 -17.92 14.95 -4.83
C LYS A 196 -18.68 15.42 -3.58
N ALA A 197 -18.64 14.65 -2.50
CA ALA A 197 -19.27 15.00 -1.24
C ALA A 197 -18.72 16.29 -0.65
N GLU A 198 -17.39 16.48 -0.70
CA GLU A 198 -16.73 17.72 -0.31
C GLU A 198 -17.20 18.93 -1.12
N LEU A 199 -17.29 18.78 -2.44
CA LEU A 199 -17.75 19.87 -3.32
C LEU A 199 -19.20 20.26 -3.04
N VAL A 200 -20.09 19.28 -2.93
CA VAL A 200 -21.51 19.53 -2.63
C VAL A 200 -21.67 20.18 -1.26
N TYR A 201 -20.93 19.71 -0.25
CA TYR A 201 -20.96 20.28 1.10
C TYR A 201 -20.50 21.75 1.15
N LYS A 202 -19.67 22.20 0.21
CA LYS A 202 -19.28 23.62 0.08
C LYS A 202 -20.39 24.49 -0.50
N LEU A 203 -21.32 23.92 -1.26
CA LEU A 203 -22.41 24.66 -1.92
C LEU A 203 -23.71 24.66 -1.12
N VAL A 204 -24.01 23.56 -0.44
CA VAL A 204 -25.26 23.35 0.29
C VAL A 204 -25.04 22.55 1.57
N GLU A 205 -25.70 22.96 2.64
CA GLU A 205 -25.74 22.26 3.91
C GLU A 205 -27.15 21.72 4.20
N TRP A 206 -27.22 20.42 4.39
CA TRP A 206 -28.37 19.73 4.94
C TRP A 206 -28.20 19.59 6.44
N ARG A 207 -29.24 19.90 7.21
CA ARG A 207 -29.21 19.89 8.67
C ARG A 207 -30.43 19.17 9.27
N TYR A 208 -30.27 18.63 10.46
CA TYR A 208 -31.34 18.03 11.25
C TYR A 208 -31.37 18.61 12.68
N PRO A 209 -32.53 18.57 13.35
CA PRO A 209 -32.69 19.16 14.68
C PRO A 209 -32.11 18.24 15.77
N ILE A 210 -31.40 18.83 16.72
CA ILE A 210 -30.96 18.18 17.98
C ILE A 210 -31.83 18.63 19.17
N SER A 211 -32.32 19.86 19.12
CA SER A 211 -33.28 20.44 20.07
C SER A 211 -34.21 21.39 19.31
N ASN A 212 -35.18 21.99 19.99
CA ASN A 212 -36.18 22.85 19.34
C ASN A 212 -35.57 24.00 18.51
N ASP A 213 -34.41 24.52 18.91
CA ASP A 213 -33.77 25.67 18.24
C ASP A 213 -32.36 25.39 17.71
N SER A 214 -31.86 24.15 17.82
CA SER A 214 -30.49 23.81 17.40
C SER A 214 -30.46 22.78 16.28
N PHE A 215 -29.81 23.14 15.18
CA PHE A 215 -29.59 22.26 14.03
C PHE A 215 -28.12 21.86 13.92
N VAL A 216 -27.88 20.63 13.50
CA VAL A 216 -26.55 20.13 13.17
C VAL A 216 -26.53 19.62 11.74
N ALA A 217 -25.42 19.85 11.05
CA ALA A 217 -25.22 19.40 9.68
C ALA A 217 -25.11 17.87 9.62
N PHE A 218 -25.64 17.29 8.54
CA PHE A 218 -25.31 15.92 8.17
C PHE A 218 -23.82 15.82 7.80
N ASP A 219 -23.26 14.61 7.92
CA ASP A 219 -21.93 14.35 7.36
C ASP A 219 -21.94 14.57 5.84
N LYS A 220 -20.75 14.82 5.27
CA LYS A 220 -20.61 15.25 3.87
C LYS A 220 -21.22 14.25 2.88
N LEU A 221 -21.13 12.94 3.18
CA LEU A 221 -21.66 11.90 2.31
C LEU A 221 -23.18 11.89 2.35
N THR A 222 -23.78 11.87 3.55
CA THR A 222 -25.26 11.95 3.70
C THR A 222 -25.81 13.25 3.12
N ASN A 223 -25.10 14.37 3.30
CA ASN A 223 -25.43 15.67 2.71
C ASN A 223 -25.47 15.60 1.17
N MET A 224 -24.44 15.00 0.56
CA MET A 224 -24.39 14.79 -0.88
C MET A 224 -25.54 13.90 -1.36
N GLN A 225 -25.83 12.80 -0.65
CA GLN A 225 -26.92 11.89 -1.01
C GLN A 225 -28.29 12.58 -0.95
N LEU A 226 -28.55 13.38 0.08
CA LEU A 226 -29.76 14.20 0.19
C LEU A 226 -29.89 15.19 -0.97
N GLU A 227 -28.79 15.87 -1.32
CA GLU A 227 -28.78 16.82 -2.44
C GLU A 227 -29.00 16.12 -3.78
N CYS A 228 -28.29 15.03 -4.05
CA CYS A 228 -28.45 14.23 -5.27
C CYS A 228 -29.88 13.71 -5.39
N ALA A 229 -30.46 13.18 -4.31
CA ALA A 229 -31.82 12.68 -4.32
C ALA A 229 -32.85 13.79 -4.56
N LYS A 230 -32.63 15.00 -3.99
CA LYS A 230 -33.46 16.17 -4.24
C LYS A 230 -33.40 16.61 -5.71
N ILE A 231 -32.20 16.69 -6.30
CA ILE A 231 -32.00 17.04 -7.72
C ILE A 231 -32.63 15.98 -8.64
N ALA A 232 -32.44 14.70 -8.33
CA ALA A 232 -33.01 13.57 -9.07
C ALA A 232 -34.53 13.40 -8.88
N LYS A 233 -35.17 14.25 -8.06
CA LYS A 233 -36.60 14.16 -7.70
C LYS A 233 -36.98 12.78 -7.13
N THR A 234 -36.04 12.13 -6.46
CA THR A 234 -36.34 10.91 -5.71
C THR A 234 -37.16 11.31 -4.48
N PRO A 235 -38.37 10.77 -4.28
CA PRO A 235 -39.27 11.29 -3.25
C PRO A 235 -38.80 10.96 -1.84
N HIS A 236 -38.14 9.80 -1.66
CA HIS A 236 -37.74 9.33 -0.34
C HIS A 236 -36.27 8.88 -0.29
N LEU A 237 -35.58 9.22 0.80
CA LEU A 237 -34.24 8.73 1.10
C LEU A 237 -34.16 8.28 2.55
N THR A 238 -33.50 7.15 2.83
CA THR A 238 -33.24 6.73 4.21
C THR A 238 -31.90 7.31 4.67
N VAL A 239 -31.91 8.00 5.81
CA VAL A 239 -30.71 8.58 6.43
C VAL A 239 -30.61 8.14 7.90
N LYS A 240 -29.45 8.31 8.51
CA LYS A 240 -29.26 8.07 9.94
C LYS A 240 -29.21 9.39 10.71
N ILE A 241 -30.04 9.50 11.73
CA ILE A 241 -30.05 10.63 12.68
C ILE A 241 -29.92 10.04 14.08
N ASN A 242 -28.89 10.44 14.83
CA ASN A 242 -28.59 9.92 16.17
C ASN A 242 -28.56 8.38 16.24
N GLY A 243 -28.00 7.74 15.21
CA GLY A 243 -27.89 6.27 15.10
C GLY A 243 -29.17 5.54 14.69
N LYS A 244 -30.31 6.21 14.59
CA LYS A 244 -31.58 5.64 14.13
C LYS A 244 -31.83 5.95 12.66
N ASN A 245 -32.48 5.04 11.94
CA ASN A 245 -32.87 5.24 10.55
C ASN A 245 -34.13 6.10 10.47
N TYR A 246 -34.13 7.09 9.59
CA TYR A 246 -35.29 7.91 9.25
C TYR A 246 -35.51 7.89 7.75
N LYS A 247 -36.76 7.77 7.33
CA LYS A 247 -37.18 7.93 5.94
C LYS A 247 -37.52 9.40 5.70
N VAL A 248 -36.65 10.10 5.00
CA VAL A 248 -36.82 11.50 4.57
C VAL A 248 -37.73 11.54 3.37
N ASP A 249 -38.80 12.33 3.42
CA ASP A 249 -39.53 12.83 2.27
C ASP A 249 -38.89 14.15 1.82
N LEU A 250 -38.32 14.15 0.62
CA LEU A 250 -37.56 15.27 0.08
C LEU A 250 -38.45 16.39 -0.48
N ASN A 251 -39.76 16.15 -0.63
CA ASN A 251 -40.71 17.19 -1.02
C ASN A 251 -41.15 18.01 0.18
N THR A 252 -41.45 17.35 1.29
CA THR A 252 -41.89 17.99 2.54
C THR A 252 -40.74 18.36 3.48
N LEU A 253 -39.55 17.83 3.24
CA LEU A 253 -38.37 17.95 4.10
C LEU A 253 -38.62 17.39 5.52
N GLN A 254 -39.41 16.33 5.60
CA GLN A 254 -39.72 15.63 6.84
C GLN A 254 -39.07 14.25 6.87
N ALA A 255 -38.47 13.88 7.99
CA ALA A 255 -37.90 12.56 8.21
C ALA A 255 -38.70 11.81 9.27
N ASN A 256 -39.19 10.62 8.93
CA ASN A 256 -40.01 9.78 9.80
C ASN A 256 -39.24 8.53 10.23
N ASP A 257 -39.21 8.22 11.53
CA ASP A 257 -38.72 6.93 12.01
C ASP A 257 -39.80 5.84 11.92
N ASP A 258 -39.41 4.61 12.27
CA ASP A 258 -40.28 3.43 12.34
C ASP A 258 -41.30 3.49 13.49
N GLN A 259 -41.13 4.41 14.44
CA GLN A 259 -41.99 4.64 15.59
C GLN A 259 -42.99 5.78 15.37
N GLY A 260 -43.00 6.40 14.18
CA GLY A 260 -43.88 7.50 13.82
C GLY A 260 -43.43 8.87 14.31
N LYS A 261 -42.20 9.00 14.81
CA LYS A 261 -41.60 10.29 15.14
C LYS A 261 -41.16 11.01 13.86
N THR A 262 -41.65 12.24 13.69
CA THR A 262 -41.30 13.12 12.58
C THR A 262 -40.30 14.19 13.03
N VAL A 263 -39.28 14.44 12.23
CA VAL A 263 -38.36 15.57 12.39
C VAL A 263 -38.25 16.36 11.08
N ASN A 264 -38.22 17.68 11.16
CA ASN A 264 -38.06 18.54 9.98
C ASN A 264 -36.57 18.74 9.71
N ILE A 265 -36.12 18.41 8.51
CA ILE A 265 -34.74 18.68 8.06
C ILE A 265 -34.70 20.00 7.27
N GLN A 266 -33.53 20.61 7.21
CA GLN A 266 -33.32 21.87 6.50
C GLN A 266 -32.27 21.71 5.41
N ARG A 267 -32.50 22.39 4.28
CA ARG A 267 -31.53 22.56 3.20
C ARG A 267 -31.16 24.03 3.11
N VAL A 268 -29.89 24.36 3.33
CA VAL A 268 -29.38 25.74 3.40
C VAL A 268 -28.30 25.93 2.33
N PRO A 269 -28.52 26.77 1.31
CA PRO A 269 -27.45 27.18 0.40
C PRO A 269 -26.34 27.91 1.16
N LYS A 270 -25.07 27.60 0.89
CA LYS A 270 -23.93 28.32 1.48
C LYS A 270 -23.50 29.55 0.67
N ASN A 271 -23.97 29.65 -0.58
CA ASN A 271 -23.64 30.74 -1.51
C ASN A 271 -24.78 31.75 -1.67
N GLU A 272 -25.34 32.24 -0.57
CA GLU A 272 -26.14 33.47 -0.60
C GLU A 272 -25.42 34.55 0.22
N GLY A 273 -24.43 35.20 -0.41
CA GLY A 273 -23.72 36.33 0.19
C GLY A 273 -22.44 36.76 -0.55
N LYS A 274 -22.59 37.77 -1.44
CA LYS A 274 -21.58 38.56 -2.18
C LYS A 274 -21.25 38.10 -3.60
N LEU A 275 -22.17 38.40 -4.52
CA LEU A 275 -21.84 39.12 -5.75
C LEU A 275 -22.24 40.59 -5.55
#